data_AF-A0A0F5R7A1-F1
#
_entry.id   AF-A0A0F5R7A1-F1
#
_cell.length_a   1.000
_cell.length_b   1.000
_cell.length_c   1.000
_cell.angle_alpha   90.00
_cell.angle_beta   90.00
_cell.angle_gamma   90.00
#
_symmetry.space_group_name_H-M   'P 1'
#
loop_
_entity.id
_entity.type
_entity.pdbx_description
1 polymer ?
#
loop_
_entity_poly.entity_id
_entity_poly.type
_entity_poly.pdbx_seq_one_letter_code
_entity_poly.pdbx_strand_id
1 'polypeptide(L)' 'MKSCVWVSKNGRVSEADGIQPRDALLFATGTATSEDLLLQQRIAAEQNIRLIRSRLAEATRR' A
#
# COMPACT_ATOMS: atom_id res chain seq x y z
N MET A 1 0.76 21.99 1.05
CA MET A 1 1.77 20.97 0.70
C MET A 1 1.70 20.77 -0.81
N LYS A 2 2.80 21.00 -1.54
CA LYS A 2 2.87 20.58 -2.96
C LYS A 2 3.08 19.07 -2.96
N SER A 3 2.19 18.33 -3.63
CA SER A 3 2.37 16.89 -3.81
C SER A 3 3.50 16.66 -4.81
N CYS A 4 4.70 16.36 -4.33
CA CYS A 4 5.76 15.82 -5.18
C CYS A 4 5.32 14.41 -5.61
N VAL A 5 5.46 14.04 -6.87
CA VAL A 5 5.20 12.68 -7.34
C VAL A 5 6.53 12.10 -7.73
N TRP A 6 6.82 10.87 -7.34
CA TRP A 6 8.06 10.20 -7.74
C TRP A 6 7.75 9.17 -8.81
N VAL A 7 8.66 9.05 -9.78
CA VAL A 7 8.53 8.08 -10.88
C VAL A 7 9.78 7.23 -10.97
N SER A 8 9.60 5.95 -11.30
CA SER A 8 10.71 5.08 -11.73
C SER A 8 10.61 4.82 -13.22
N LYS A 9 11.70 5.08 -13.94
CA LYS A 9 11.88 4.74 -15.36
C LYS A 9 13.22 4.03 -15.51
N ASN A 10 13.20 2.84 -16.11
CA ASN A 10 14.40 2.00 -16.29
C ASN A 10 15.19 1.73 -15.00
N GLY A 11 14.49 1.59 -13.87
CA GLY A 11 15.11 1.31 -12.56
C GLY A 11 15.71 2.52 -11.85
N ARG A 12 15.64 3.72 -12.43
CA ARG A 12 16.08 4.97 -11.78
C ARG A 12 14.86 5.76 -11.28
N VAL A 13 14.89 6.15 -10.00
CA VAL A 13 13.85 6.96 -9.35
C VAL A 13 14.22 8.45 -9.43
N SER A 14 13.26 9.28 -9.82
CA SER A 14 13.40 10.75 -9.85
C SER A 14 12.07 11.44 -9.53
N GLU A 15 12.15 12.70 -9.12
CA GLU A 15 10.96 13.55 -9.00
C GLU A 15 10.31 13.71 -10.38
N ALA A 16 8.99 13.63 -10.42
CA ALA A 16 8.21 13.70 -11.65
C ALA A 16 8.02 15.17 -12.06
N ASP A 17 9.01 15.70 -12.76
CA ASP A 17 8.94 17.02 -13.38
C ASP A 17 8.43 16.90 -14.83
N GLY A 18 7.25 17.48 -15.12
CA GLY A 18 6.69 17.58 -16.47
C GLY A 18 5.72 16.46 -16.88
N ILE A 19 5.59 16.20 -18.20
CA ILE A 19 4.65 15.22 -18.75
C ILE A 19 5.12 13.81 -18.38
N GLN A 20 4.29 13.09 -17.63
CA GLN A 20 4.61 11.75 -17.13
C GLN A 20 4.79 10.75 -18.30
N PRO A 21 5.89 9.98 -18.32
CA PRO A 21 6.05 8.88 -19.28
C PRO A 21 4.95 7.83 -19.09
N ARG A 22 4.40 7.34 -20.21
CA ARG A 22 3.32 6.33 -20.21
C ARG A 22 3.71 5.04 -19.46
N ASP A 23 4.98 4.67 -19.53
CA ASP A 23 5.49 3.41 -18.98
C ASP A 23 6.15 3.58 -17.59
N ALA A 24 5.97 4.72 -16.93
CA ALA A 24 6.56 4.98 -15.62
C ALA A 24 5.69 4.40 -14.49
N LEU A 25 6.34 3.74 -13.53
CA LEU A 25 5.70 3.37 -12.26
C LEU A 25 5.54 4.63 -11.40
N LEU A 26 4.29 4.91 -11.02
CA LEU A 26 3.92 6.03 -10.17
C LEU A 26 4.05 5.66 -8.69
N PHE A 27 4.85 6.44 -7.97
CA PHE A 27 4.89 6.41 -6.52
C PHE A 27 4.21 7.68 -6.01
N ALA A 28 2.97 7.54 -5.57
CA ALA A 28 2.32 8.61 -4.84
C ALA A 28 3.12 8.88 -3.56
N THR A 29 3.41 10.14 -3.25
CA THR A 29 3.89 10.51 -1.92
C THR A 29 2.73 10.39 -0.94
N GLY A 30 2.41 9.17 -0.54
CA GLY A 30 1.80 8.98 0.76
C GLY A 30 2.74 9.58 1.81
N THR A 31 2.19 10.25 2.81
CA THR A 31 2.97 10.64 4.01
C THR A 31 3.40 9.41 4.81
N ALA A 32 2.82 8.25 4.51
CA ALA A 32 3.17 6.97 5.09
C ALA A 32 4.49 6.47 4.49
N THR A 33 5.44 6.19 5.37
CA THR A 33 6.68 5.51 5.02
C THR A 33 6.41 4.06 4.63
N SER A 34 7.41 3.39 4.05
CA SER A 34 7.34 1.93 3.81
C SER A 34 7.11 1.15 5.11
N GLU A 35 7.67 1.61 6.23
CA GLU A 35 7.46 1.02 7.55
C GLU A 35 6.00 1.16 8.00
N ASP A 36 5.40 2.34 7.83
CA ASP A 36 3.99 2.58 8.14
C ASP A 36 3.06 1.67 7.31
N LEU A 37 3.36 1.51 6.03
CA LEU A 37 2.58 0.64 5.14
C LEU A 37 2.67 -0.84 5.57
N LEU A 38 3.87 -1.30 5.94
CA LEU A 38 4.06 -2.67 6.43
C LEU A 38 3.35 -2.90 7.77
N LEU A 39 3.38 -1.91 8.66
CA LEU A 39 2.65 -1.96 9.93
C LEU A 39 1.14 -2.04 9.70
N GLN A 40 0.59 -1.18 8.82
CA GLN A 40 -0.83 -1.20 8.45
C GLN A 40 -1.25 -2.54 7.84
N GLN A 41 -0.43 -3.11 6.96
CA GLN A 41 -0.68 -4.43 6.38
C GLN A 41 -0.71 -5.54 7.44
N ARG A 42 0.22 -5.52 8.41
CA ARG A 42 0.22 -6.48 9.52
C ARG A 42 -1.04 -6.38 10.37
N ILE A 43 -1.43 -5.16 10.75
CA ILE A 43 -2.64 -4.91 11.54
C ILE A 43 -3.89 -5.42 10.79
N ALA A 44 -4.01 -5.11 9.50
CA ALA A 44 -5.13 -5.56 8.68
C ALA A 44 -5.18 -7.09 8.56
N ALA A 45 -4.03 -7.75 8.41
CA ALA A 45 -3.94 -9.20 8.37
C ALA A 45 -4.42 -9.85 9.68
N GLU A 46 -4.00 -9.33 10.84
CA GLU A 46 -4.43 -9.83 12.15
C GLU A 46 -5.95 -9.70 12.35
N GLN A 47 -6.52 -8.55 11.97
CA GLN A 47 -7.96 -8.30 12.04
C GLN A 47 -8.74 -9.27 11.15
N ASN A 48 -8.27 -9.50 9.92
CA ASN A 48 -8.87 -10.45 9.00
C ASN A 48 -8.82 -11.89 9.54
N ILE A 49 -7.70 -12.31 10.11
CA ILE A 49 -7.57 -13.63 10.73
C ILE A 49 -8.59 -13.78 11.88
N ARG A 50 -8.75 -12.78 12.74
CA ARG A 50 -9.74 -12.81 13.82
C ARG A 50 -11.17 -12.92 13.28
N LEU A 51 -11.50 -12.15 12.24
CA LEU A 51 -12.82 -12.19 11.61
C LEU A 51 -13.11 -13.54 10.94
N ILE A 52 -12.13 -14.12 10.25
CA ILE A 52 -12.29 -15.43 9.63
C ILE A 52 -12.52 -16.49 10.70
N ARG A 53 -11.75 -16.47 11.80
CA ARG A 53 -11.91 -17.41 12.92
C ARG A 53 -13.27 -17.27 13.60
N SER A 54 -13.76 -16.05 13.81
CA SER A 54 -15.08 -15.85 14.43
C SER A 54 -16.20 -16.39 13.53
N ARG A 55 -16.15 -16.09 12.24
CA ARG A 55 -17.12 -16.60 11.25
C ARG A 55 -17.07 -18.13 11.13
N LEU A 56 -15.87 -18.70 11.15
CA LEU A 56 -15.71 -20.15 11.13
C LEU A 56 -16.35 -20.79 12.37
N ALA A 57 -16.06 -20.27 13.56
CA ALA A 57 -16.62 -20.76 14.81
C ALA A 57 -18.15 -20.65 14.85
N GLU A 58 -18.72 -19.59 14.29
CA GLU A 58 -20.17 -19.43 14.15
C GLU A 58 -20.76 -20.46 13.18
N ALA A 59 -20.13 -20.68 12.02
CA ALA A 59 -20.59 -21.65 11.03
C ALA A 59 -20.49 -23.11 11.52
N THR A 60 -19.49 -23.43 12.34
CA THR A 60 -19.25 -24.77 12.88
C THR A 60 -19.99 -25.06 14.18
N ARG A 61 -20.76 -24.12 14.74
CA ARG A 61 -21.64 -24.34 15.91
C ARG A 61 -22.98 -25.02 15.53
N ARG A 62 -23.02 -25.72 14.41
CA ARG A 62 -24.11 -26.62 14.00
C ARG A 62 -23.79 -28.05 14.44
#